data_AF-A0A523DJY4-F1
#
_entry.id   AF-A0A523DJY4-F1
#
_cell.length_a   1.000
_cell.length_b   1.000
_cell.length_c   1.000
_cell.angle_alpha   90.00
_cell.angle_beta   90.00
_cell.angle_gamma   90.00
#
_symmetry.space_group_name_H-M   'P 1'
#
loop_
_entity.id
_entity.type
_entity.pdbx_description
1 polymer ?
#
loop_
_entity_poly.entity_id
_entity_poly.type
_entity_poly.pdbx_seq_one_letter_code
_entity_poly.pdbx_strand_id
1 'polypeptide(L)'
;MCSMACSTSSSPPAAAVSPASCWRSGCHRSRRRCDIRRAWGGKGLQARLVWGTRAPRQPHGIRTCRRITRATGRTVPVAACVGPALGWGGLLGSRNAPVENAERGTCQIRPRQEDTVSRDVTDLLPAARELAEAMLAATEQAGYPVFITSTLRTFHEQDELHAQGRTTSGSIVTNARGGESRHNHGLAFDVAFVRPAGEDIFDGPWDQIGAIGRDLGLEWGGDWTGFVDRPHFQVPSPYDVGVLKAAATGRLRRGIGAAKANVIQLQTLLRQAGLYGDRIDGDFGPITEGAVQTLQREARLLPSGMVHPRELEELQRRLE
;
A
#
# COMPACT_ATOMS: atom_id res chain seq x y z
N MET A 1 41.03 20.89 53.35
CA MET A 1 42.11 20.48 52.41
C MET A 1 41.67 20.98 51.03
N CYS A 2 42.02 22.21 50.58
CA CYS A 2 43.19 22.58 49.74
C CYS A 2 43.53 21.54 48.65
N SER A 3 43.83 21.82 47.38
CA SER A 3 43.75 22.99 46.46
C SER A 3 44.46 22.54 45.14
N MET A 4 44.04 23.08 43.97
CA MET A 4 44.82 23.38 42.72
C MET A 4 45.54 22.21 41.98
N ALA A 5 45.40 21.95 40.66
CA ALA A 5 45.53 22.72 39.40
C ALA A 5 46.90 22.55 38.67
N CYS A 6 46.83 22.53 37.32
CA CYS A 6 47.86 22.76 36.27
C CYS A 6 48.51 21.58 35.49
N SER A 7 48.05 21.42 34.23
CA SER A 7 48.74 21.41 32.92
C SER A 7 50.25 21.14 32.78
N THR A 8 50.65 20.33 31.77
CA THR A 8 51.49 20.75 30.60
C THR A 8 51.54 19.69 29.49
N SER A 9 51.70 20.20 28.26
CA SER A 9 51.83 19.61 26.92
C SER A 9 53.16 18.91 26.59
N SER A 10 53.18 18.00 25.60
CA SER A 10 54.07 18.04 24.39
C SER A 10 54.02 16.77 23.51
N SER A 11 53.74 16.94 22.21
CA SER A 11 54.17 16.06 21.09
C SER A 11 55.65 16.39 20.74
N PRO A 12 56.44 15.64 19.90
CA PRO A 12 56.20 15.32 18.45
C PRO A 12 56.95 14.02 17.99
N PRO A 13 57.33 13.75 16.70
CA PRO A 13 57.08 14.45 15.43
C PRO A 13 56.60 13.62 14.22
N ALA A 14 56.29 14.36 13.16
CA ALA A 14 55.97 13.93 11.79
C ALA A 14 57.19 14.04 10.85
N ALA A 15 57.21 13.22 9.79
CA ALA A 15 57.82 13.47 8.47
C ALA A 15 57.17 12.47 7.49
N ALA A 16 56.32 12.84 6.52
CA ALA A 16 56.57 13.58 5.27
C ALA A 16 57.60 12.91 4.35
N VAL A 17 57.17 12.49 3.15
CA VAL A 17 57.63 12.95 1.81
C VAL A 17 57.01 12.05 0.71
N SER A 18 56.11 12.61 -0.10
CA SER A 18 56.02 12.33 -1.55
C SER A 18 56.99 13.27 -2.27
N PRO A 19 57.37 13.02 -3.55
CA PRO A 19 56.69 13.75 -4.64
C PRO A 19 56.54 12.93 -5.94
N ALA A 20 55.42 13.10 -6.65
CA ALA A 20 55.26 13.80 -7.95
C ALA A 20 55.88 13.04 -9.14
N SER A 21 55.26 12.96 -10.32
CA SER A 21 54.69 14.07 -11.08
C SER A 21 53.93 13.61 -12.33
N CYS A 22 52.91 14.41 -12.71
CA CYS A 22 52.53 14.92 -14.05
C CYS A 22 52.62 13.98 -15.28
N TRP A 23 51.62 13.91 -16.15
CA TRP A 23 51.34 14.99 -17.10
C TRP A 23 49.87 15.08 -17.55
N ARG A 24 49.44 16.33 -17.75
CA ARG A 24 48.20 16.79 -18.40
C ARG A 24 48.19 16.49 -19.90
N SER A 25 46.98 16.42 -20.46
CA SER A 25 46.47 16.98 -21.75
C SER A 25 45.35 16.03 -22.22
N GLY A 26 44.17 16.40 -22.71
CA GLY A 26 43.59 17.61 -23.26
C GLY A 26 42.37 17.16 -24.09
N CYS A 27 41.37 18.03 -24.24
CA CYS A 27 40.07 17.81 -24.90
C CYS A 27 40.06 17.05 -26.24
N HIS A 28 38.99 16.27 -26.51
CA HIS A 28 38.10 16.51 -27.67
C HIS A 28 36.83 15.63 -27.68
N ARG A 29 35.70 16.28 -27.96
CA ARG A 29 34.45 15.66 -28.45
C ARG A 29 34.71 14.78 -29.67
N SER A 30 34.05 13.62 -29.78
CA SER A 30 33.28 13.28 -30.98
C SER A 30 32.30 12.13 -30.75
N ARG A 31 31.10 12.29 -31.31
CA ARG A 31 30.03 11.29 -31.45
C ARG A 31 30.42 10.27 -32.52
N ARG A 32 30.25 8.96 -32.28
CA ARG A 32 29.89 7.91 -33.28
C ARG A 32 29.23 6.75 -32.52
N ARG A 33 27.91 6.55 -32.60
CA ARG A 33 27.21 5.60 -33.49
C ARG A 33 28.04 4.36 -33.82
N CYS A 34 27.71 3.24 -33.18
CA CYS A 34 27.99 1.90 -33.71
C CYS A 34 26.71 1.36 -34.33
N ASP A 35 26.64 1.45 -35.66
CA ASP A 35 25.82 0.58 -36.49
C ASP A 35 26.51 -0.80 -36.54
N ILE A 36 25.77 -1.86 -36.21
CA ILE A 36 26.10 -3.23 -36.61
C ILE A 36 25.04 -3.66 -37.61
N ARG A 37 25.44 -3.74 -38.88
CA ARG A 37 24.72 -4.47 -39.93
C ARG A 37 25.72 -5.18 -40.84
N ARG A 38 25.31 -6.40 -41.22
CA ARG A 38 25.73 -7.26 -42.34
C ARG A 38 26.99 -8.11 -42.12
N ALA A 39 27.10 -9.34 -42.62
CA ALA A 39 26.17 -10.27 -43.29
C ALA A 39 26.99 -11.55 -43.65
N TRP A 40 26.30 -12.51 -44.29
CA TRP A 40 26.78 -13.70 -45.04
C TRP A 40 27.00 -14.95 -44.17
N GLY A 41 26.45 -16.12 -44.46
CA GLY A 41 25.66 -16.74 -45.56
C GLY A 41 25.75 -18.26 -45.28
N GLY A 42 24.93 -19.21 -45.70
CA GLY A 42 23.88 -19.41 -46.69
C GLY A 42 23.80 -20.95 -46.91
N LYS A 43 22.78 -21.42 -47.65
CA LYS A 43 22.41 -22.82 -47.99
C LYS A 43 21.52 -23.50 -46.92
N GLY A 44 20.29 -23.95 -47.17
CA GLY A 44 19.52 -24.15 -48.40
C GLY A 44 19.01 -25.59 -48.45
N LEU A 45 17.71 -25.82 -48.22
CA LEU A 45 16.96 -26.96 -48.76
C LEU A 45 15.43 -26.71 -48.73
N GLN A 46 14.87 -26.84 -49.92
CA GLN A 46 13.46 -26.88 -50.35
C GLN A 46 12.77 -28.16 -49.83
N ALA A 47 11.45 -28.41 -49.86
CA ALA A 47 10.19 -27.72 -50.19
C ALA A 47 9.05 -28.70 -49.79
N ARG A 48 7.83 -28.20 -49.52
CA ARG A 48 6.60 -28.61 -50.23
C ARG A 48 5.37 -27.84 -49.72
N LEU A 49 4.74 -27.12 -50.65
CA LEU A 49 3.36 -26.66 -50.57
C LEU A 49 2.39 -27.83 -50.83
N VAL A 50 1.24 -27.83 -50.17
CA VAL A 50 -0.02 -28.35 -50.72
C VAL A 50 -1.11 -27.30 -50.49
N TRP A 51 -1.85 -27.04 -51.57
CA TRP A 51 -2.95 -26.10 -51.70
C TRP A 51 -4.26 -26.65 -51.10
N GLY A 52 -5.12 -25.77 -50.60
CA GLY A 52 -6.50 -26.07 -50.24
C GLY A 52 -7.33 -24.81 -50.02
N THR A 53 -8.07 -24.42 -51.04
CA THR A 53 -8.84 -23.17 -51.19
C THR A 53 -10.19 -23.18 -50.45
N ARG A 54 -10.57 -22.03 -49.85
CA ARG A 54 -11.88 -21.31 -49.94
C ARG A 54 -12.34 -20.71 -48.60
N ALA A 55 -12.32 -19.37 -48.54
CA ALA A 55 -13.32 -18.54 -47.85
C ALA A 55 -14.43 -18.18 -48.89
N PRO A 56 -15.62 -17.62 -48.58
CA PRO A 56 -15.95 -16.79 -47.41
C PRO A 56 -17.39 -16.96 -46.82
N ARG A 57 -17.64 -16.32 -45.65
CA ARG A 57 -18.74 -15.34 -45.37
C ARG A 57 -19.09 -15.27 -43.87
N GLN A 58 -19.15 -14.02 -43.37
CA GLN A 58 -19.89 -13.60 -42.17
C GLN A 58 -21.41 -13.70 -42.44
N PRO A 59 -22.26 -13.92 -41.42
CA PRO A 59 -22.93 -12.76 -40.82
C PRO A 59 -23.19 -12.83 -39.29
N HIS A 60 -23.48 -11.64 -38.76
CA HIS A 60 -23.96 -11.31 -37.42
C HIS A 60 -25.10 -12.20 -36.90
N GLY A 61 -25.11 -12.45 -35.58
CA GLY A 61 -26.23 -13.08 -34.89
C GLY A 61 -26.03 -13.17 -33.38
N ILE A 62 -26.62 -12.20 -32.68
CA ILE A 62 -26.82 -12.14 -31.23
C ILE A 62 -27.39 -13.49 -30.72
N ARG A 63 -26.71 -14.13 -29.75
CA ARG A 63 -27.29 -15.25 -28.99
C ARG A 63 -27.60 -14.79 -27.57
N THR A 64 -28.90 -14.72 -27.30
CA THR A 64 -29.51 -14.49 -26.00
C THR A 64 -29.20 -15.66 -25.06
N CYS A 65 -28.76 -15.34 -23.84
CA CYS A 65 -28.56 -16.32 -22.78
C CYS A 65 -29.93 -16.65 -22.16
N ARG A 66 -30.45 -17.86 -22.43
CA ARG A 66 -31.72 -18.34 -21.87
C ARG A 66 -31.48 -18.76 -20.42
N ARG A 67 -32.12 -18.06 -19.47
CA ARG A 67 -32.13 -18.39 -18.05
C ARG A 67 -32.94 -19.68 -17.85
N ILE A 68 -32.34 -20.69 -17.25
CA ILE A 68 -33.03 -21.87 -16.73
C ILE A 68 -33.63 -21.48 -15.38
N THR A 69 -34.95 -21.38 -15.29
CA THR A 69 -35.66 -21.35 -14.00
C THR A 69 -36.14 -22.77 -13.68
N ARG A 70 -35.63 -23.34 -12.58
CA ARG A 70 -36.27 -24.47 -11.91
C ARG A 70 -37.40 -23.94 -11.04
N ALA A 71 -38.58 -24.51 -11.22
CA ALA A 71 -39.72 -24.33 -10.32
C ALA A 71 -39.49 -25.18 -9.07
N THR A 72 -39.53 -24.55 -7.90
CA THR A 72 -39.90 -25.21 -6.64
C THR A 72 -40.75 -24.25 -5.83
N GLY A 73 -42.03 -24.56 -5.70
CA GLY A 73 -42.94 -23.86 -4.80
C GLY A 73 -42.59 -24.14 -3.34
N ARG A 74 -42.64 -23.07 -2.55
CA ARG A 74 -43.01 -23.09 -1.13
C ARG A 74 -43.27 -21.67 -0.68
N THR A 75 -44.52 -21.39 -0.34
CA THR A 75 -44.98 -20.14 0.27
C THR A 75 -44.61 -20.13 1.75
N VAL A 76 -44.15 -18.98 2.24
CA VAL A 76 -44.02 -18.66 3.67
C VAL A 76 -44.66 -17.30 3.87
N PRO A 77 -45.57 -17.10 4.86
CA PRO A 77 -46.35 -15.88 4.98
C PRO A 77 -45.50 -14.71 5.51
N VAL A 78 -45.67 -13.53 4.93
CA VAL A 78 -45.11 -12.29 5.46
C VAL A 78 -46.16 -11.62 6.34
N ALA A 79 -45.75 -11.26 7.54
CA ALA A 79 -46.57 -10.62 8.57
C ALA A 79 -47.13 -9.27 8.09
N ALA A 80 -48.37 -9.02 8.51
CA ALA A 80 -49.07 -7.75 8.31
C ALA A 80 -48.48 -6.66 9.22
N CYS A 81 -48.15 -5.51 8.63
CA CYS A 81 -48.07 -4.24 9.36
C CYS A 81 -49.27 -3.40 8.96
N VAL A 82 -50.11 -3.11 9.96
CA VAL A 82 -51.27 -2.24 9.91
C VAL A 82 -50.78 -0.79 9.96
N GLY A 83 -51.29 0.07 9.08
CA GLY A 83 -51.12 1.51 9.10
C GLY A 83 -52.40 2.19 8.59
N PRO A 84 -52.80 3.35 9.15
CA PRO A 84 -54.21 3.73 9.24
C PRO A 84 -54.78 4.37 7.98
N ALA A 85 -56.09 4.15 7.84
CA ALA A 85 -56.96 4.73 6.82
C ALA A 85 -57.26 6.21 7.09
N LEU A 86 -57.06 7.04 6.07
CA LEU A 86 -57.69 8.33 5.77
C LEU A 86 -57.62 8.44 4.24
N GLY A 87 -58.59 8.85 3.44
CA GLY A 87 -59.91 9.46 3.55
C GLY A 87 -60.31 9.79 2.09
N TRP A 88 -61.60 9.83 1.81
CA TRP A 88 -62.22 9.77 0.48
C TRP A 88 -62.02 11.01 -0.41
N GLY A 89 -62.03 10.83 -1.74
CA GLY A 89 -62.26 11.89 -2.72
C GLY A 89 -61.88 11.51 -4.15
N GLY A 90 -62.86 11.17 -4.99
CA GLY A 90 -62.64 10.80 -6.39
C GLY A 90 -62.43 11.98 -7.33
N LEU A 91 -61.94 11.71 -8.54
CA LEU A 91 -62.52 12.13 -9.82
C LEU A 91 -61.68 11.61 -10.99
N LEU A 92 -62.39 11.25 -12.05
CA LEU A 92 -61.89 10.84 -13.36
C LEU A 92 -60.98 11.90 -13.98
N GLY A 93 -59.88 11.46 -14.60
CA GLY A 93 -58.99 12.32 -15.36
C GLY A 93 -57.96 11.52 -16.16
N SER A 94 -58.35 11.10 -17.36
CA SER A 94 -57.43 10.66 -18.40
C SER A 94 -56.43 11.79 -18.71
N ARG A 95 -55.13 11.48 -18.68
CA ARG A 95 -54.09 12.11 -19.51
C ARG A 95 -52.80 11.29 -19.42
N ASN A 96 -52.27 10.97 -20.60
CA ASN A 96 -50.99 10.30 -20.81
C ASN A 96 -49.88 10.94 -19.97
N ALA A 97 -49.33 10.21 -19.00
CA ALA A 97 -48.10 10.58 -18.33
C ALA A 97 -46.92 9.95 -19.12
N PRO A 98 -45.91 10.73 -19.51
CA PRO A 98 -44.69 10.17 -20.07
C PRO A 98 -43.98 9.36 -18.98
N VAL A 99 -43.39 8.24 -19.39
CA VAL A 99 -42.57 7.39 -18.52
C VAL A 99 -41.34 8.22 -18.13
N GLU A 100 -41.36 8.81 -16.94
CA GLU A 100 -40.16 9.41 -16.36
C GLU A 100 -39.12 8.31 -16.16
N ASN A 101 -37.98 8.48 -16.84
CA ASN A 101 -36.81 7.66 -16.61
C ASN A 101 -36.43 7.81 -15.13
N ALA A 102 -36.57 6.73 -14.36
CA ALA A 102 -35.92 6.62 -13.07
C ALA A 102 -34.42 6.82 -13.29
N GLU A 103 -33.92 7.99 -12.91
CA GLU A 103 -32.50 8.28 -12.91
C GLU A 103 -31.85 7.26 -11.98
N ARG A 104 -31.03 6.39 -12.58
CA ARG A 104 -30.14 5.48 -11.85
C ARG A 104 -29.26 6.36 -10.98
N GLY A 105 -29.56 6.41 -9.68
CA GLY A 105 -28.73 7.07 -8.68
C GLY A 105 -27.30 6.57 -8.86
N THR A 106 -26.45 7.43 -9.41
CA THR A 106 -25.02 7.19 -9.43
C THR A 106 -24.58 7.21 -7.99
N CYS A 107 -23.95 6.12 -7.53
CA CYS A 107 -23.14 6.17 -6.33
C CYS A 107 -22.03 7.17 -6.64
N GLN A 108 -22.24 8.42 -6.24
CA GLN A 108 -21.21 9.44 -6.32
C GLN A 108 -20.19 9.09 -5.24
N ILE A 109 -19.22 8.26 -5.60
CA ILE A 109 -17.96 8.25 -4.86
C ILE A 109 -17.42 9.67 -5.01
N ARG A 110 -17.47 10.44 -3.93
CA ARG A 110 -16.78 11.73 -3.89
C ARG A 110 -15.31 11.41 -4.11
N PRO A 111 -14.67 11.89 -5.19
CA PRO A 111 -13.23 11.76 -5.31
C PRO A 111 -12.60 12.45 -4.10
N ARG A 112 -11.66 11.75 -3.44
CA ARG A 112 -10.82 12.37 -2.42
C ARG A 112 -10.18 13.60 -3.07
N GLN A 113 -10.09 14.74 -2.37
CA GLN A 113 -9.20 15.80 -2.87
C GLN A 113 -7.78 15.24 -2.79
N GLU A 114 -7.21 14.90 -3.94
CA GLU A 114 -5.96 14.15 -4.10
C GLU A 114 -4.71 14.91 -3.64
N ASP A 115 -4.85 16.17 -3.21
CA ASP A 115 -3.73 17.08 -2.94
C ASP A 115 -3.41 17.31 -1.45
N THR A 116 -4.12 16.64 -0.52
CA THR A 116 -3.85 16.79 0.92
C THR A 116 -3.68 15.43 1.60
N VAL A 117 -2.60 15.28 2.37
CA VAL A 117 -2.36 14.12 3.23
C VAL A 117 -3.59 13.88 4.10
N SER A 118 -4.13 12.65 4.09
CA SER A 118 -5.33 12.36 4.87
C SER A 118 -5.09 12.46 6.36
N ARG A 119 -6.11 12.91 7.09
CA ARG A 119 -6.17 12.93 8.55
C ARG A 119 -7.34 12.08 9.08
N ASP A 120 -8.07 11.44 8.17
CA ASP A 120 -9.26 10.67 8.51
C ASP A 120 -8.86 9.29 9.04
N VAL A 121 -9.31 8.99 10.26
CA VAL A 121 -9.05 7.71 10.94
C VAL A 121 -9.68 6.54 10.19
N THR A 122 -10.74 6.80 9.42
CA THR A 122 -11.45 5.77 8.65
C THR A 122 -10.64 5.24 7.47
N ASP A 123 -9.59 5.97 7.06
CA ASP A 123 -8.63 5.51 6.06
C ASP A 123 -7.59 4.53 6.61
N LEU A 124 -7.53 4.35 7.94
CA LEU A 124 -6.74 3.30 8.57
C LEU A 124 -7.46 1.95 8.47
N LEU A 125 -6.67 0.88 8.43
CA LEU A 125 -7.18 -0.47 8.60
C LEU A 125 -7.82 -0.63 9.99
N PRO A 126 -8.79 -1.56 10.18
CA PRO A 126 -9.51 -1.70 11.45
C PRO A 126 -8.61 -1.78 12.69
N ALA A 127 -7.59 -2.65 12.69
CA ALA A 127 -6.66 -2.76 13.82
C ALA A 127 -5.89 -1.44 14.10
N ALA A 128 -5.45 -0.75 13.04
CA ALA A 128 -4.76 0.53 13.17
C ALA A 128 -5.69 1.65 13.65
N ARG A 129 -6.95 1.62 13.22
CA ARG A 129 -7.97 2.55 13.66
C ARG A 129 -8.31 2.38 15.12
N GLU A 130 -8.55 1.15 15.56
CA GLU A 130 -8.87 0.86 16.96
C GLU A 130 -7.75 1.33 17.89
N LEU A 131 -6.49 1.05 17.53
CA LEU A 131 -5.33 1.53 18.29
C LEU A 131 -5.15 3.04 18.23
N ALA A 132 -5.39 3.67 17.08
CA ALA A 132 -5.33 5.13 16.95
C ALA A 132 -6.40 5.80 17.83
N GLU A 133 -7.66 5.34 17.78
CA GLU A 133 -8.76 5.86 18.60
C GLU A 133 -8.50 5.64 20.10
N ALA A 134 -8.00 4.46 20.48
CA ALA A 134 -7.60 4.18 21.85
C ALA A 134 -6.47 5.10 22.33
N MET A 135 -5.49 5.38 21.47
CA MET A 135 -4.40 6.30 21.78
C MET A 135 -4.88 7.74 21.95
N LEU A 136 -5.74 8.24 21.06
CA LEU A 136 -6.33 9.58 21.20
C LEU A 136 -7.06 9.72 22.54
N ALA A 137 -7.88 8.72 22.90
CA ALA A 137 -8.60 8.73 24.17
C ALA A 137 -7.64 8.65 25.39
N ALA A 138 -6.63 7.79 25.35
CA ALA A 138 -5.68 7.61 26.46
C ALA A 138 -4.79 8.84 26.67
N THR A 139 -4.34 9.48 25.58
CA THR A 139 -3.53 10.70 25.64
C THR A 139 -4.34 11.89 26.17
N GLU A 140 -5.61 12.01 25.77
CA GLU A 140 -6.53 13.01 26.34
C GLU A 140 -6.73 12.79 27.84
N GLN A 141 -6.97 11.55 28.28
CA GLN A 141 -7.12 11.20 29.71
C GLN A 141 -5.86 11.48 30.52
N ALA A 142 -4.67 11.33 29.92
CA ALA A 142 -3.39 11.62 30.55
C ALA A 142 -3.04 13.13 30.57
N GLY A 143 -3.88 14.00 29.99
CA GLY A 143 -3.63 15.44 29.92
C GLY A 143 -2.70 15.87 28.78
N TYR A 144 -2.55 15.03 27.77
CA TYR A 144 -1.72 15.26 26.58
C TYR A 144 -2.55 15.14 25.30
N PRO A 145 -3.61 15.95 25.09
CA PRO A 145 -4.46 15.80 23.93
C PRO A 145 -3.66 15.97 22.64
N VAL A 146 -3.77 14.98 21.76
CA VAL A 146 -3.18 14.99 20.42
C VAL A 146 -4.27 14.88 19.36
N PHE A 147 -3.93 15.25 18.13
CA PHE A 147 -4.77 15.04 16.96
C PHE A 147 -3.95 14.43 15.84
N ILE A 148 -4.62 13.74 14.92
CA ILE A 148 -3.98 13.08 13.78
C ILE A 148 -3.64 14.09 12.69
N THR A 149 -2.38 14.11 12.27
CA THR A 149 -1.85 14.97 11.20
C THR A 149 -1.70 14.24 9.87
N SER A 150 -1.57 12.91 9.90
CA SER A 150 -1.44 12.05 8.71
C SER A 150 -1.93 10.63 8.98
N THR A 151 -2.71 10.04 8.07
CA THR A 151 -3.12 8.62 8.04
C THR A 151 -2.64 7.93 6.76
N LEU A 152 -3.56 7.58 5.86
CA LEU A 152 -3.27 6.91 4.59
C LEU A 152 -2.67 7.90 3.58
N ARG A 153 -1.45 7.59 3.15
CA ARG A 153 -0.70 8.32 2.13
C ARG A 153 -0.61 7.50 0.86
N THR A 154 -0.90 8.07 -0.30
CA THR A 154 -0.72 7.35 -1.57
C THR A 154 0.77 7.12 -1.87
N PHE A 155 1.08 6.21 -2.80
CA PHE A 155 2.48 5.98 -3.19
C PHE A 155 3.09 7.22 -3.84
N HIS A 156 2.28 7.96 -4.61
CA HIS A 156 2.68 9.20 -5.26
C HIS A 156 3.04 10.28 -4.22
N GLU A 157 2.14 10.54 -3.27
CA GLU A 157 2.39 11.49 -2.16
C GLU A 157 3.67 11.12 -1.38
N GLN A 158 3.91 9.83 -1.15
CA GLN A 158 5.12 9.38 -0.47
C GLN A 158 6.39 9.60 -1.31
N ASP A 159 6.33 9.38 -2.63
CA ASP A 159 7.44 9.68 -3.53
C ASP A 159 7.74 11.19 -3.60
N GLU A 160 6.71 12.05 -3.50
CA GLU A 160 6.88 13.51 -3.38
C GLU A 160 7.57 13.91 -2.07
N LEU A 161 7.19 13.32 -0.93
CA LEU A 161 7.90 13.54 0.34
C LEU A 161 9.34 13.01 0.29
N HIS A 162 9.58 11.88 -0.37
CA HIS A 162 10.92 11.35 -0.56
C HIS A 162 11.76 12.27 -1.47
N ALA A 163 11.16 12.94 -2.46
CA ALA A 163 11.84 13.90 -3.31
C ALA A 163 12.33 15.14 -2.54
N GLN A 164 11.68 15.50 -1.42
CA GLN A 164 12.02 16.66 -0.59
C GLN A 164 13.44 16.56 -0.02
N GLY A 165 14.20 17.65 -0.18
CA GLY A 165 15.62 17.73 0.22
C GLY A 165 16.57 16.89 -0.63
N ARG A 166 16.07 16.25 -1.70
CA ARG A 166 16.86 15.43 -2.64
C ARG A 166 16.78 16.00 -4.06
N THR A 167 15.57 16.03 -4.62
CA THR A 167 15.27 16.54 -5.97
C THR A 167 14.37 17.76 -5.94
N THR A 168 13.72 18.05 -4.82
CA THR A 168 13.00 19.29 -4.54
C THR A 168 13.57 19.98 -3.30
N SER A 169 13.24 21.25 -3.08
CA SER A 169 13.70 22.02 -1.92
C SER A 169 13.01 21.58 -0.62
N GLY A 170 13.64 21.90 0.52
CA GLY A 170 13.13 21.58 1.86
C GLY A 170 14.00 20.57 2.60
N SER A 171 13.61 20.26 3.83
CA SER A 171 14.27 19.25 4.66
C SER A 171 13.90 17.84 4.21
N ILE A 172 14.81 16.88 4.39
CA ILE A 172 14.48 15.46 4.23
C ILE A 172 13.55 15.06 5.39
N VAL A 173 12.30 14.71 5.07
CA VAL A 173 11.28 14.30 6.05
C VAL A 173 11.02 12.79 6.05
N THR A 174 11.61 12.05 5.11
CA THR A 174 11.49 10.59 5.05
C THR A 174 12.64 9.98 4.25
N ASN A 175 12.97 8.73 4.56
CA ASN A 175 13.86 7.88 3.75
C ASN A 175 13.11 6.85 2.90
N ALA A 176 11.78 6.71 3.09
CA ALA A 176 10.96 5.72 2.41
C ALA A 176 10.39 6.26 1.09
N ARG A 177 10.45 5.47 0.03
CA ARG A 177 9.75 5.72 -1.25
C ARG A 177 8.31 5.23 -1.21
N GLY A 178 7.54 5.54 -2.26
CA GLY A 178 6.20 5.00 -2.46
C GLY A 178 6.15 3.48 -2.31
N GLY A 179 5.24 3.01 -1.45
CA GLY A 179 5.04 1.59 -1.11
C GLY A 179 5.95 1.05 0.00
N GLU A 180 6.96 1.81 0.43
CA GLU A 180 7.89 1.43 1.51
C GLU A 180 7.44 1.97 2.89
N SER A 181 6.56 2.97 2.90
CA SER A 181 6.02 3.56 4.13
C SER A 181 4.77 2.82 4.58
N ARG A 182 4.58 2.67 5.89
CA ARG A 182 3.35 2.05 6.44
C ARG A 182 2.11 2.91 6.30
N HIS A 183 2.27 4.23 6.13
CA HIS A 183 1.18 5.11 5.70
C HIS A 183 0.61 4.69 4.36
N ASN A 184 1.39 4.02 3.50
CA ASN A 184 0.92 3.56 2.20
C ASN A 184 -0.05 2.38 2.27
N HIS A 185 -0.20 1.78 3.46
CA HIS A 185 -0.97 0.57 3.68
C HIS A 185 -1.99 0.75 4.82
N GLY A 186 -2.25 1.99 5.26
CA GLY A 186 -3.23 2.28 6.32
C GLY A 186 -2.86 1.70 7.70
N LEU A 187 -1.57 1.47 7.94
CA LEU A 187 -1.03 0.83 9.14
C LEU A 187 -0.32 1.80 10.10
N ALA A 188 -0.23 3.08 9.73
CA ALA A 188 0.48 4.10 10.49
C ALA A 188 -0.27 5.42 10.46
N PHE A 189 -0.04 6.21 11.49
CA PHE A 189 -0.58 7.53 11.66
C PHE A 189 0.42 8.45 12.38
N ASP A 190 0.40 9.72 12.01
CA ASP A 190 1.19 10.76 12.66
C ASP A 190 0.28 11.62 13.53
N VAL A 191 0.81 12.10 14.66
CA VAL A 191 0.08 12.97 15.59
C VAL A 191 0.82 14.27 15.88
N ALA A 192 0.07 15.29 16.30
CA ALA A 192 0.62 16.51 16.88
C ALA A 192 -0.20 16.93 18.12
N PHE A 193 0.37 17.80 18.96
CA PHE A 193 -0.28 18.22 20.20
C PHE A 193 -1.27 19.35 19.95
N VAL A 194 -2.41 19.28 20.65
CA VAL A 194 -3.39 20.37 20.74
C VAL A 194 -3.09 21.20 21.98
N ARG A 195 -2.87 22.52 21.85
CA ARG A 195 -2.90 23.42 23.02
C ARG A 195 -4.34 23.79 23.43
N PRO A 196 -4.55 24.18 24.71
CA PRO A 196 -5.84 24.73 25.18
C PRO A 196 -6.38 25.93 24.37
N ALA A 197 -5.52 26.61 23.59
CA ALA A 197 -5.88 27.73 22.72
C ALA A 197 -6.17 27.31 21.25
N GLY A 198 -6.11 26.02 20.92
CA GLY A 198 -6.34 25.51 19.55
C GLY A 198 -5.15 25.70 18.59
N GLU A 199 -3.94 25.89 19.12
CA GLU A 199 -2.71 25.95 18.32
C GLU A 199 -2.03 24.58 18.22
N ASP A 200 -1.57 24.25 17.01
CA ASP A 200 -0.77 23.07 16.72
C ASP A 200 0.68 23.27 17.23
N ILE A 201 1.17 22.38 18.09
CA ILE A 201 2.60 22.30 18.41
C ILE A 201 3.19 20.96 17.93
N PHE A 202 4.33 21.05 17.24
CA PHE A 202 5.16 19.92 16.84
C PHE A 202 6.26 19.56 17.86
N ASP A 203 6.28 20.24 19.01
CA ASP A 203 7.14 19.94 20.16
C ASP A 203 6.28 19.74 21.40
N GLY A 204 6.57 18.71 22.19
CA GLY A 204 5.71 18.33 23.31
C GLY A 204 6.21 17.09 24.06
N PRO A 205 5.40 16.55 24.98
CA PRO A 205 5.75 15.42 25.83
C PRO A 205 5.74 14.09 25.06
N TRP A 206 6.66 13.99 24.09
CA TRP A 206 6.81 12.87 23.17
C TRP A 206 7.05 11.55 23.90
N ASP A 207 7.87 11.54 24.95
CA ASP A 207 8.19 10.32 25.70
C ASP A 207 6.96 9.77 26.45
N GLN A 208 6.07 10.66 26.92
CA GLN A 208 4.83 10.30 27.61
C GLN A 208 3.82 9.66 26.66
N ILE A 209 3.55 10.30 25.51
CA ILE A 209 2.61 9.72 24.53
C ILE A 209 3.21 8.50 23.83
N GLY A 210 4.54 8.44 23.67
CA GLY A 210 5.26 7.26 23.21
C GLY A 210 5.06 6.06 24.14
N ALA A 211 5.09 6.29 25.46
CA ALA A 211 4.79 5.25 26.44
C ALA A 211 3.35 4.75 26.34
N ILE A 212 2.38 5.66 26.22
CA ILE A 212 0.97 5.31 26.02
C ILE A 212 0.79 4.47 24.74
N GLY A 213 1.40 4.89 23.63
CA GLY A 213 1.35 4.13 22.38
C GLY A 213 1.89 2.71 22.54
N ARG A 214 3.04 2.55 23.20
CA ARG A 214 3.61 1.23 23.49
C ARG A 214 2.72 0.36 24.36
N ASP A 215 2.12 0.92 25.41
CA ASP A 215 1.23 0.18 26.31
C ASP A 215 -0.02 -0.33 25.59
N LEU A 216 -0.46 0.39 24.55
CA LEU A 216 -1.52 -0.04 23.63
C LEU A 216 -1.05 -1.05 22.59
N GLY A 217 0.25 -1.32 22.49
CA GLY A 217 0.83 -2.25 21.51
C GLY A 217 1.23 -1.61 20.18
N LEU A 218 1.32 -0.28 20.09
CA LEU A 218 1.87 0.41 18.93
C LEU A 218 3.41 0.41 18.94
N GLU A 219 4.00 0.34 17.76
CA GLU A 219 5.39 0.74 17.55
C GLU A 219 5.46 2.26 17.41
N TRP A 220 6.38 2.88 18.16
CA TRP A 220 6.58 4.33 18.15
C TRP A 220 7.86 4.73 17.41
N GLY A 221 7.77 5.70 16.50
CA GLY A 221 8.91 6.19 15.72
C GLY A 221 9.95 6.96 16.54
N GLY A 222 9.62 7.36 17.77
CA GLY A 222 10.58 7.90 18.73
C GLY A 222 11.62 6.88 19.22
N ASP A 223 11.33 5.58 19.12
CA ASP A 223 12.24 4.50 19.55
C ASP A 223 13.25 4.09 18.46
N TRP A 224 13.13 4.64 17.24
CA TRP A 224 14.01 4.28 16.13
C TRP A 224 15.42 4.84 16.33
N THR A 225 16.46 4.00 16.18
CA THR A 225 17.86 4.41 16.40
C THR A 225 18.49 5.18 15.23
N GLY A 226 17.78 5.26 14.11
CA GLY A 226 18.23 5.92 12.88
C GLY A 226 17.51 7.24 12.64
N PHE A 227 16.55 7.22 11.72
CA PHE A 227 15.70 8.36 11.42
C PHE A 227 14.59 8.49 12.47
N VAL A 228 14.87 9.09 13.63
CA VAL A 228 13.89 9.26 14.72
C VAL A 228 12.70 10.10 14.24
N ASP A 229 11.48 9.55 14.34
CA ASP A 229 10.24 10.21 13.92
C ASP A 229 9.20 10.19 15.05
N ARG A 230 9.25 11.21 15.91
CA ARG A 230 8.45 11.25 17.15
C ARG A 230 6.93 11.35 16.93
N PRO A 231 6.42 12.08 15.91
CA PRO A 231 5.01 12.06 15.54
C PRO A 231 4.46 10.69 15.13
N HIS A 232 5.32 9.78 14.65
CA HIS A 232 4.90 8.57 13.95
C HIS A 232 4.56 7.42 14.89
N PHE A 233 3.39 6.82 14.69
CA PHE A 233 2.94 5.60 15.33
C PHE A 233 2.48 4.59 14.28
N GLN A 234 2.78 3.32 14.50
CA GLN A 234 2.36 2.26 13.59
C GLN A 234 1.95 1.00 14.32
N VAL A 235 1.00 0.29 13.74
CA VAL A 235 0.67 -1.06 14.21
C VAL A 235 1.86 -1.97 13.90
N PRO A 236 2.29 -2.82 14.84
CA PRO A 236 3.18 -3.92 14.54
C PRO A 236 2.53 -4.74 13.43
N SER A 237 3.30 -5.03 12.38
CA SER A 237 2.80 -5.79 11.24
C SER A 237 3.63 -7.03 11.20
N PRO A 238 3.00 -8.20 11.00
CA PRO A 238 3.76 -9.40 10.74
C PRO A 238 4.58 -9.30 9.44
N TYR A 239 4.35 -8.28 8.61
CA TYR A 239 5.08 -8.01 7.37
C TYR A 239 6.22 -7.01 7.56
N ASP A 240 7.38 -7.36 7.03
CA ASP A 240 8.48 -6.44 6.84
C ASP A 240 8.13 -5.46 5.71
N VAL A 241 8.72 -4.27 5.75
CA VAL A 241 8.58 -3.25 4.68
C VAL A 241 8.96 -3.80 3.31
N GLY A 242 9.86 -4.79 3.25
CA GLY A 242 10.22 -5.49 2.01
C GLY A 242 9.06 -6.27 1.40
N VAL A 243 8.27 -6.96 2.23
CA VAL A 243 7.05 -7.68 1.80
C VAL A 243 6.00 -6.69 1.32
N LEU A 244 5.75 -5.63 2.10
CA LEU A 244 4.80 -4.58 1.73
C LEU A 244 5.16 -3.93 0.38
N LYS A 245 6.43 -3.57 0.19
CA LYS A 245 6.95 -3.02 -1.08
C LYS A 245 6.80 -4.01 -2.23
N ALA A 246 7.16 -5.27 -2.00
CA ALA A 246 7.11 -6.29 -3.05
C ALA A 246 5.66 -6.63 -3.45
N ALA A 247 4.70 -6.54 -2.53
CA ALA A 247 3.27 -6.62 -2.83
C ALA A 247 2.77 -5.39 -3.60
N ALA A 248 3.11 -4.19 -3.11
CA ALA A 248 2.77 -2.91 -3.74
C ALA A 248 3.23 -2.80 -5.20
N THR A 249 4.40 -3.37 -5.50
CA THR A 249 5.00 -3.34 -6.84
C THR A 249 4.66 -4.58 -7.68
N GLY A 250 3.77 -5.46 -7.19
CA GLY A 250 3.36 -6.68 -7.89
C GLY A 250 4.49 -7.69 -8.12
N ARG A 251 5.55 -7.62 -7.31
CA ARG A 251 6.74 -8.47 -7.38
C ARG A 251 6.58 -9.79 -6.63
N LEU A 252 5.69 -9.86 -5.64
CA LEU A 252 5.33 -11.11 -4.96
C LEU A 252 4.41 -11.96 -5.83
N ARG A 253 5.00 -12.57 -6.85
CA ARG A 253 4.36 -13.53 -7.76
C ARG A 253 5.38 -14.48 -8.35
N ARG A 254 4.89 -15.61 -8.87
CA ARG A 254 5.73 -16.60 -9.54
C ARG A 254 6.50 -15.99 -10.71
N GLY A 255 7.79 -16.33 -10.80
CA GLY A 255 8.66 -15.96 -11.93
C GLY A 255 9.31 -14.56 -11.88
N ILE A 256 9.03 -13.72 -10.87
CA ILE A 256 9.64 -12.37 -10.77
C ILE A 256 10.91 -12.34 -9.89
N GLY A 257 11.18 -13.41 -9.13
CA GLY A 257 12.35 -13.46 -8.24
C GLY A 257 12.28 -12.40 -7.16
N ALA A 258 11.24 -12.44 -6.33
CA ALA A 258 11.18 -11.62 -5.12
C ALA A 258 12.34 -11.98 -4.17
N ALA A 259 12.71 -11.05 -3.29
CA ALA A 259 13.75 -11.32 -2.30
C ALA A 259 13.34 -12.52 -1.43
N LYS A 260 14.27 -13.45 -1.21
CA LYS A 260 14.01 -14.71 -0.51
C LYS A 260 13.39 -14.50 0.88
N ALA A 261 13.89 -13.51 1.63
CA ALA A 261 13.36 -13.14 2.94
C ALA A 261 11.87 -12.77 2.88
N ASN A 262 11.47 -11.98 1.88
CA ASN A 262 10.07 -11.55 1.71
C ASN A 262 9.16 -12.75 1.43
N VAL A 263 9.62 -13.71 0.62
CA VAL A 263 8.85 -14.91 0.32
C VAL A 263 8.77 -15.85 1.53
N ILE A 264 9.86 -15.99 2.30
CA ILE A 264 9.87 -16.74 3.57
C ILE A 264 8.83 -16.18 4.53
N GLN A 265 8.79 -14.86 4.69
CA GLN A 265 7.83 -14.21 5.57
C GLN A 265 6.39 -14.45 5.07
N LEU A 266 6.12 -14.24 3.78
CA LEU A 266 4.81 -14.55 3.19
C LEU A 266 4.40 -16.02 3.42
N GLN A 267 5.28 -16.98 3.15
CA GLN A 267 5.02 -18.42 3.36
C GLN A 267 4.75 -18.75 4.83
N THR A 268 5.49 -18.13 5.75
CA THR A 268 5.29 -18.30 7.20
C THR A 268 3.89 -17.84 7.61
N LEU A 269 3.46 -16.69 7.10
CA LEU A 269 2.16 -16.10 7.43
C LEU A 269 1.00 -16.86 6.79
N LEU A 270 1.15 -17.28 5.52
CA LEU A 270 0.18 -18.17 4.88
C LEU A 270 0.06 -19.50 5.65
N ARG A 271 1.16 -20.01 6.23
CA ARG A 271 1.12 -21.23 7.05
C ARG A 271 0.39 -20.99 8.37
N GLN A 272 0.67 -19.89 9.05
CA GLN A 272 -0.02 -19.52 10.30
C GLN A 272 -1.53 -19.35 10.07
N ALA A 273 -1.93 -18.78 8.92
CA ALA A 273 -3.33 -18.67 8.51
C ALA A 273 -3.95 -20.00 8.01
N GLY A 274 -3.21 -21.12 8.06
CA GLY A 274 -3.69 -22.44 7.66
C GLY A 274 -3.76 -22.68 6.14
N LEU A 275 -3.19 -21.79 5.33
CA LEU A 275 -3.27 -21.80 3.86
C LEU A 275 -2.04 -22.42 3.18
N TYR A 276 -0.95 -22.68 3.92
CA TYR A 276 0.32 -23.16 3.35
C TYR A 276 0.89 -24.36 4.11
N GLY A 277 0.92 -25.52 3.45
CA GLY A 277 1.31 -26.80 4.05
C GLY A 277 2.72 -27.30 3.72
N ASP A 278 3.42 -26.70 2.75
CA ASP A 278 4.76 -27.16 2.32
C ASP A 278 5.87 -26.41 3.05
N ARG A 279 7.12 -26.90 2.97
CA ARG A 279 8.32 -26.32 3.57
C ARG A 279 8.48 -24.85 3.19
N ILE A 280 8.80 -24.03 4.19
CA ILE A 280 9.19 -22.64 4.00
C ILE A 280 10.60 -22.63 3.41
N ASP A 281 10.70 -22.35 2.12
CA ASP A 281 11.95 -22.39 1.35
C ASP A 281 12.34 -21.03 0.76
N GLY A 282 11.44 -20.05 0.81
CA GLY A 282 11.63 -18.73 0.22
C GLY A 282 11.47 -18.67 -1.29
N ASP A 283 10.93 -19.72 -1.91
CA ASP A 283 10.69 -19.79 -3.33
C ASP A 283 9.21 -19.54 -3.65
N PHE A 284 8.93 -18.55 -4.50
CA PHE A 284 7.56 -18.27 -4.96
C PHE A 284 7.19 -19.25 -6.08
N GLY A 285 7.07 -20.53 -5.73
CA GLY A 285 6.69 -21.62 -6.61
C GLY A 285 5.18 -21.81 -6.75
N PRO A 286 4.75 -22.86 -7.47
CA PRO A 286 3.33 -23.18 -7.68
C PRO A 286 2.52 -23.37 -6.39
N ILE A 287 3.14 -23.87 -5.33
CA ILE A 287 2.48 -24.10 -4.04
C ILE A 287 2.21 -22.77 -3.34
N THR A 288 3.19 -21.87 -3.32
CA THR A 288 3.04 -20.51 -2.78
C THR A 288 1.98 -19.73 -3.56
N GLU A 289 2.01 -19.82 -4.90
CA GLU A 289 0.99 -19.23 -5.77
C GLU A 289 -0.41 -19.81 -5.47
N GLY A 290 -0.53 -21.13 -5.30
CA GLY A 290 -1.79 -21.79 -4.98
C GLY A 290 -2.37 -21.37 -3.61
N ALA A 291 -1.53 -21.18 -2.60
CA ALA A 291 -1.93 -20.66 -1.30
C ALA A 291 -2.43 -19.21 -1.39
N VAL A 292 -1.73 -18.34 -2.12
CA VAL A 292 -2.16 -16.96 -2.40
C VAL A 292 -3.49 -16.93 -3.15
N GLN A 293 -3.67 -17.79 -4.16
CA GLN A 293 -4.95 -17.89 -4.86
C GLN A 293 -6.09 -18.39 -3.95
N THR A 294 -5.78 -19.21 -2.95
CA THR A 294 -6.77 -19.68 -1.96
C THR A 294 -7.18 -18.53 -1.05
N LEU A 295 -6.22 -17.79 -0.50
CA LEU A 295 -6.47 -16.55 0.23
C LEU A 295 -7.37 -15.61 -0.58
N GLN A 296 -7.02 -15.37 -1.85
CA GLN A 296 -7.78 -14.50 -2.74
C GLN A 296 -9.21 -15.01 -2.97
N ARG A 297 -9.42 -16.31 -3.21
CA ARG A 297 -10.77 -16.88 -3.37
C ARG A 297 -11.62 -16.70 -2.13
N GLU A 298 -11.07 -17.01 -0.96
CA GLU A 298 -11.79 -16.91 0.31
C GLU A 298 -12.10 -15.45 0.66
N ALA A 299 -11.22 -14.53 0.31
CA ALA A 299 -11.40 -13.09 0.42
C ALA A 299 -12.31 -12.48 -0.67
N ARG A 300 -12.84 -13.30 -1.59
CA ARG A 300 -13.64 -12.88 -2.74
C ARG A 300 -12.93 -11.89 -3.68
N LEU A 301 -11.61 -12.03 -3.78
CA LEU A 301 -10.73 -11.31 -4.71
C LEU A 301 -10.49 -12.14 -5.98
N LEU A 302 -9.97 -11.49 -7.02
CA LEU A 302 -9.55 -12.18 -8.23
C LEU A 302 -8.33 -13.08 -7.91
N PRO A 303 -8.37 -14.40 -8.16
CA PRO A 303 -7.29 -15.32 -7.81
C PRO A 303 -6.12 -15.25 -8.80
N SER A 304 -5.45 -14.10 -8.82
CA SER A 304 -4.33 -13.81 -9.72
C SER A 304 -3.06 -14.57 -9.39
N GLY A 305 -2.91 -15.05 -8.14
CA GLY A 305 -1.64 -15.61 -7.64
C GLY A 305 -0.54 -14.58 -7.39
N MET A 306 -0.85 -13.30 -7.59
CA MET A 306 -0.01 -12.16 -7.23
C MET A 306 -0.50 -11.57 -5.91
N VAL A 307 0.43 -11.28 -5.01
CA VAL A 307 0.12 -10.62 -3.74
C VAL A 307 0.16 -9.12 -3.96
N HIS A 308 -0.91 -8.43 -3.58
CA HIS A 308 -1.01 -6.97 -3.46
C HIS A 308 -1.22 -6.60 -1.99
N PRO A 309 -1.17 -5.31 -1.62
CA PRO A 309 -1.41 -4.88 -0.24
C PRO A 309 -2.71 -5.42 0.35
N ARG A 310 -3.79 -5.49 -0.45
CA ARG A 310 -5.09 -6.02 -0.03
C ARG A 310 -5.05 -7.47 0.45
N GLU A 311 -4.23 -8.33 -0.17
CA GLU A 311 -4.06 -9.71 0.30
C GLU A 311 -3.30 -9.76 1.63
N LEU A 312 -2.33 -8.86 1.86
CA LEU A 312 -1.62 -8.76 3.13
C LEU A 312 -2.55 -8.26 4.25
N GLU A 313 -3.43 -7.30 3.94
CA GLU A 313 -4.47 -6.85 4.88
C GLU A 313 -5.40 -7.99 5.29
N GLU A 314 -5.85 -8.78 4.31
CA GLU A 314 -6.70 -9.94 4.58
C GLU A 314 -5.99 -10.99 5.42
N LEU A 315 -4.72 -11.24 5.11
CA LEU A 315 -3.92 -12.20 5.86
C LEU A 315 -3.65 -11.69 7.29
N GLN A 316 -3.49 -10.38 7.50
CA GLN A 316 -3.37 -9.80 8.83
C GLN A 316 -4.65 -9.98 9.65
N ARG A 317 -5.82 -9.69 9.06
CA ARG A 317 -7.14 -9.92 9.70
C ARG A 317 -7.39 -11.36 10.14
N ARG A 318 -6.73 -12.34 9.52
CA ARG A 318 -6.88 -13.77 9.86
C ARG A 318 -5.95 -14.24 10.97
N LEU A 319 -4.91 -13.46 11.24
CA LEU A 319 -3.90 -13.76 12.26
C LEU A 319 -4.21 -13.07 13.60
N GLU A 320 -5.11 -12.09 13.57
CA GLU A 320 -5.78 -11.48 14.74
C GLU A 320 -6.89 -12.40 15.27
#